data_AF-A0A7S4RM41-F1
#
_entry.id   AF-A0A7S4RM41-F1
#
_cell.length_a   1.000
_cell.length_b   1.000
_cell.length_c   1.000
_cell.angle_alpha   90.00
_cell.angle_beta   90.00
_cell.angle_gamma   90.00
#
_symmetry.space_group_name_H-M   'P 1'
#
loop_
_entity.id
_entity.type
_entity.pdbx_description
1 polymer ?
#
loop_
_entity_poly.entity_id
_entity_poly.type
_entity_poly.pdbx_seq_one_letter_code
_entity_poly.pdbx_strand_id
1 'polypeptide(L)'
;PRSREVLEILAWEVAKRGRGLIPQDLGNIVWAYATAGIRNREMMQAIAAEAVRKVRRFTAQDLANCSWGFGKLDICCDELMTALADEMTHRMGKLEPQHMSTTAWAHARLCFVHPEFLAAVAEAATEAAGRFDARGVSNLLWASGVLVLRSEALVRAMVGRAGCLAPRLTAQEISSAALGIRLLDQPELLCQFLESVVPLFYNFRSPGDGPHWVTFANVVRSAVRYGQECWGSAQLESHFRQLLLNPVTRALEKVALDNTLSISDALASLQIMFDAINVPCFGEFYTREVLCGLRLDDASRSGTPPKWVVEARKSCLEASAGRWRVPSSDGIMAFASWEVCCERTAYLNPGKVYWTSWADEALNSAKELLQPLQHVKREMHAEYVALMELFDELGRSGSSEEALRTCEGSIFVYVSHCPCISCLGVFCQVLRRCPNVALRVTCDDAWTTRCGHPRDLPPVGRERPLRGVQDEEWHQVLRVCVKK
;
A
#
# COMPACT_ATOMS: atom_id res chain seq x y z
N PRO A 1 -3.31 -13.58 -22.69
CA PRO A 1 -3.37 -15.07 -22.67
C PRO A 1 -2.15 -15.75 -23.30
N ARG A 2 -1.89 -15.56 -24.61
CA ARG A 2 -0.76 -16.23 -25.32
C ARG A 2 0.65 -15.81 -24.89
N SER A 3 0.84 -14.63 -24.32
CA SER A 3 2.15 -14.18 -23.79
C SER A 3 2.51 -14.79 -22.44
N ARG A 4 1.51 -15.20 -21.65
CA ARG A 4 1.74 -15.74 -20.29
C ARG A 4 2.24 -17.18 -20.33
N GLU A 5 1.64 -18.04 -21.15
CA GLU A 5 2.12 -19.43 -21.35
C GLU A 5 3.55 -19.46 -21.92
N VAL A 6 3.86 -18.58 -22.88
CA VAL A 6 5.23 -18.46 -23.42
C VAL A 6 6.21 -18.05 -22.32
N LEU A 7 5.82 -17.11 -21.45
CA LEU A 7 6.66 -16.69 -20.33
C LEU A 7 6.79 -17.80 -19.28
N GLU A 8 5.76 -18.60 -19.02
CA GLU A 8 5.85 -19.76 -18.11
C GLU A 8 6.78 -20.86 -18.67
N ILE A 9 6.76 -21.11 -19.97
CA ILE A 9 7.71 -22.03 -20.63
C ILE A 9 9.14 -21.48 -20.59
N LEU A 10 9.32 -20.19 -20.88
CA LEU A 10 10.61 -19.52 -20.76
C LEU A 10 11.14 -19.55 -19.32
N ALA A 11 10.26 -19.43 -18.32
CA ALA A 11 10.62 -19.49 -16.92
C ALA A 11 11.26 -20.83 -16.55
N TRP A 12 10.70 -21.94 -17.05
CA TRP A 12 11.25 -23.27 -16.85
C TRP A 12 12.61 -23.44 -17.52
N GLU A 13 12.77 -22.94 -18.75
CA GLU A 13 14.06 -23.04 -19.47
C GLU A 13 15.15 -22.17 -18.83
N VAL A 14 14.80 -20.98 -18.33
CA VAL A 14 15.70 -20.10 -17.56
C VAL A 14 16.13 -20.78 -16.27
N ALA A 15 15.21 -21.39 -15.53
CA ALA A 15 15.53 -22.13 -14.31
C ALA A 15 16.48 -23.31 -14.61
N LYS A 16 16.29 -24.00 -15.74
CA LYS A 16 17.13 -25.13 -16.18
C LYS A 16 18.51 -24.71 -16.68
N ARG A 17 18.63 -23.58 -17.38
CA ARG A 17 19.88 -23.09 -18.01
C ARG A 17 20.60 -21.99 -17.23
N GLY A 18 20.12 -21.62 -16.04
CA GLY A 18 20.58 -20.44 -15.29
C GLY A 18 22.10 -20.32 -15.07
N ARG A 19 22.83 -21.45 -15.05
CA ARG A 19 24.30 -21.44 -14.92
C ARG A 19 25.01 -20.72 -16.08
N GLY A 20 24.49 -20.84 -17.31
CA GLY A 20 25.08 -20.27 -18.51
C GLY A 20 24.76 -18.78 -18.72
N LEU A 21 23.83 -18.22 -17.95
CA LEU A 21 23.43 -16.82 -18.07
C LEU A 21 24.49 -15.89 -17.49
N ILE A 22 24.85 -14.85 -18.23
CA ILE A 22 25.74 -13.78 -17.74
C ILE A 22 24.95 -12.79 -16.86
N PRO A 23 25.61 -11.97 -16.03
CA PRO A 23 24.95 -10.96 -15.19
C PRO A 23 23.87 -10.12 -15.90
N GLN A 24 24.18 -9.65 -17.11
CA GLN A 24 23.27 -8.84 -17.92
C GLN A 24 22.00 -9.62 -18.30
N ASP A 25 22.10 -10.90 -18.63
CA ASP A 25 20.93 -11.74 -18.95
C ASP A 25 20.02 -11.86 -17.74
N LEU A 26 20.59 -12.11 -16.56
CA LEU A 26 19.84 -12.21 -15.31
C LEU A 26 19.10 -10.90 -15.00
N GLY A 27 19.79 -9.75 -15.13
CA GLY A 27 19.20 -8.43 -14.94
C GLY A 27 18.07 -8.14 -15.95
N ASN A 28 18.27 -8.47 -17.22
CA ASN A 28 17.28 -8.25 -18.27
C ASN A 28 16.04 -9.13 -18.11
N ILE A 29 16.20 -10.40 -17.73
CA ILE A 29 15.07 -11.31 -17.44
C ILE A 29 14.25 -10.75 -16.27
N VAL A 30 14.92 -10.39 -15.17
CA VAL A 30 14.27 -9.79 -13.99
C VAL A 30 13.50 -8.52 -14.38
N TRP A 31 14.12 -7.64 -15.16
CA TRP A 31 13.49 -6.42 -15.64
C TRP A 31 12.27 -6.68 -16.54
N ALA A 32 12.37 -7.65 -17.45
CA ALA A 32 11.27 -7.99 -18.37
C ALA A 32 10.06 -8.53 -17.62
N TYR A 33 10.26 -9.46 -16.66
CA TYR A 33 9.17 -9.99 -15.85
C TYR A 33 8.56 -8.94 -14.93
N ALA A 34 9.39 -8.10 -14.32
CA ALA A 34 8.93 -6.98 -13.49
C ALA A 34 8.13 -5.94 -14.28
N THR A 35 8.53 -5.68 -15.53
CA THR A 35 7.80 -4.79 -16.44
C THR A 35 6.48 -5.39 -16.91
N ALA A 36 6.45 -6.70 -17.15
CA ALA A 36 5.23 -7.44 -17.47
C ALA A 36 4.30 -7.68 -16.26
N GLY A 37 4.77 -7.44 -15.03
CA GLY A 37 4.02 -7.67 -13.80
C GLY A 37 3.79 -9.15 -13.47
N ILE A 38 4.64 -10.05 -13.99
CA ILE A 38 4.50 -11.50 -13.85
C ILE A 38 5.31 -11.98 -12.65
N ARG A 39 4.61 -12.44 -11.61
CA ARG A 39 5.19 -12.94 -10.36
C ARG A 39 5.36 -14.46 -10.41
N ASN A 40 6.40 -14.97 -11.09
CA ASN A 40 6.79 -16.38 -11.02
C ASN A 40 7.84 -16.57 -9.92
N ARG A 41 7.42 -17.01 -8.72
CA ARG A 41 8.30 -17.02 -7.54
C ARG A 41 9.43 -18.04 -7.69
N GLU A 42 9.13 -19.20 -8.25
CA GLU A 42 10.07 -20.31 -8.42
C GLU A 42 11.22 -19.93 -9.37
N MET A 43 10.90 -19.34 -10.53
CA MET A 43 11.91 -18.85 -11.46
C MET A 43 12.72 -17.71 -10.86
N MET A 44 12.07 -16.76 -10.18
CA MET A 44 12.77 -15.63 -9.55
C MET A 44 13.72 -16.10 -8.45
N GLN A 45 13.38 -17.15 -7.69
CA GLN A 45 14.29 -17.79 -6.74
C GLN A 45 15.49 -18.46 -7.43
N ALA A 46 15.28 -19.16 -8.55
CA ALA A 46 16.38 -19.74 -9.33
C ALA A 46 17.33 -18.66 -9.89
N ILE A 47 16.77 -17.57 -10.41
CA ILE A 47 17.55 -16.41 -10.86
C ILE A 47 18.31 -15.77 -9.68
N ALA A 48 17.68 -15.63 -8.52
CA ALA A 48 18.31 -15.08 -7.32
C ALA A 48 19.54 -15.89 -6.91
N ALA A 49 19.42 -17.22 -6.87
CA ALA A 49 20.53 -18.10 -6.52
C ALA A 49 21.71 -18.02 -7.50
N GLU A 50 21.45 -17.78 -8.79
CA GLU A 50 22.50 -17.57 -9.79
C GLU A 50 23.10 -16.16 -9.74
N ALA A 51 22.28 -15.15 -9.47
CA ALA A 51 22.72 -13.77 -9.28
C ALA A 51 23.65 -13.63 -8.06
N VAL A 52 23.34 -14.27 -6.93
CA VAL A 52 24.21 -14.30 -5.73
C VAL A 52 25.60 -14.81 -6.08
N ARG A 53 25.71 -15.94 -6.81
CA ARG A 53 27.00 -16.52 -7.22
C ARG A 53 27.82 -15.61 -8.13
N LYS A 54 27.15 -14.76 -8.90
CA LYS A 54 27.75 -13.92 -9.94
C LYS A 54 27.81 -12.45 -9.56
N VAL A 55 27.35 -12.04 -8.38
CA VAL A 55 27.10 -10.63 -8.00
C VAL A 55 28.32 -9.73 -8.21
N ARG A 56 29.53 -10.22 -7.92
CA ARG A 56 30.80 -9.48 -8.13
C ARG A 56 31.07 -9.13 -9.60
N ARG A 57 30.44 -9.84 -10.55
CA ARG A 57 30.57 -9.60 -12.00
C ARG A 57 29.50 -8.65 -12.54
N PHE A 58 28.54 -8.23 -11.72
CA PHE A 58 27.49 -7.32 -12.14
C PHE A 58 28.06 -5.92 -12.34
N THR A 59 27.54 -5.19 -13.32
CA THR A 59 27.74 -3.73 -13.40
C THR A 59 26.87 -3.02 -12.35
N ALA A 60 27.11 -1.74 -12.11
CA ALA A 60 26.25 -0.95 -11.21
C ALA A 60 24.78 -0.93 -11.69
N GLN A 61 24.58 -0.90 -13.01
CA GLN A 61 23.26 -0.97 -13.62
C GLN A 61 22.60 -2.33 -13.40
N ASP A 62 23.34 -3.43 -13.55
CA ASP A 62 22.81 -4.78 -13.31
C ASP A 62 22.38 -4.95 -11.86
N LEU A 63 23.19 -4.47 -10.90
CA LEU A 63 22.85 -4.50 -9.48
C LEU A 63 21.53 -3.75 -9.22
N ALA A 64 21.42 -2.51 -9.72
CA ALA A 64 20.24 -1.67 -9.53
C ALA A 64 18.98 -2.26 -10.20
N ASN A 65 19.11 -2.78 -11.43
CA ASN A 65 18.00 -3.40 -12.17
C ASN A 65 17.52 -4.68 -11.49
N CYS A 66 18.45 -5.48 -10.98
CA CYS A 66 18.13 -6.69 -10.23
C CYS A 66 17.35 -6.31 -8.96
N SER A 67 17.88 -5.42 -8.11
CA SER A 67 17.18 -4.93 -6.92
C SER A 67 15.79 -4.38 -7.28
N TRP A 68 15.70 -3.50 -8.28
CA TRP A 68 14.43 -2.92 -8.71
C TRP A 68 13.42 -3.96 -9.15
N GLY A 69 13.81 -4.97 -9.93
CA GLY A 69 12.87 -5.95 -10.44
C GLY A 69 12.31 -6.85 -9.33
N PHE A 70 13.15 -7.28 -8.37
CA PHE A 70 12.67 -7.99 -7.18
C PHE A 70 11.75 -7.11 -6.33
N GLY A 71 12.11 -5.83 -6.13
CA GLY A 71 11.26 -4.88 -5.41
C GLY A 71 9.94 -4.57 -6.11
N LYS A 72 9.92 -4.48 -7.44
CA LYS A 72 8.70 -4.23 -8.23
C LYS A 72 7.77 -5.43 -8.27
N LEU A 73 8.32 -6.64 -8.33
CA LEU A 73 7.55 -7.88 -8.23
C LEU A 73 7.15 -8.23 -6.80
N ASP A 74 7.65 -7.49 -5.81
CA ASP A 74 7.42 -7.76 -4.39
C ASP A 74 7.76 -9.24 -4.05
N ILE A 75 8.94 -9.65 -4.51
CA ILE A 75 9.54 -10.97 -4.23
C ILE A 75 10.81 -10.67 -3.45
N CYS A 76 10.82 -11.06 -2.18
CA CYS A 76 12.00 -10.88 -1.35
C CYS A 76 12.80 -12.17 -1.29
N CYS A 77 14.07 -12.08 -1.67
CA CYS A 77 15.07 -13.12 -1.50
C CYS A 77 16.20 -12.52 -0.64
N ASP A 78 16.15 -12.77 0.66
CA ASP A 78 17.02 -12.12 1.65
C ASP A 78 18.50 -12.25 1.30
N GLU A 79 18.96 -13.45 0.92
CA GLU A 79 20.35 -13.70 0.49
C GLU A 79 20.77 -12.87 -0.72
N LEU A 80 19.89 -12.72 -1.71
CA LEU A 80 20.15 -11.87 -2.89
C LEU A 80 20.20 -10.40 -2.49
N MET A 81 19.23 -9.93 -1.72
CA MET A 81 19.15 -8.52 -1.33
C MET A 81 20.35 -8.12 -0.47
N THR A 82 20.83 -8.99 0.42
CA THR A 82 22.09 -8.81 1.14
C THR A 82 23.28 -8.74 0.16
N ALA A 83 23.43 -9.73 -0.72
CA ALA A 83 24.57 -9.78 -1.64
C ALA A 83 24.64 -8.55 -2.58
N LEU A 84 23.49 -8.08 -3.08
CA LEU A 84 23.40 -6.86 -3.88
C LEU A 84 23.78 -5.62 -3.07
N ALA A 85 23.30 -5.51 -1.83
CA ALA A 85 23.58 -4.40 -0.94
C ALA A 85 25.06 -4.33 -0.53
N ASP A 86 25.67 -5.46 -0.19
CA ASP A 86 27.10 -5.58 0.13
C ASP A 86 27.96 -5.14 -1.05
N GLU A 87 27.66 -5.63 -2.26
CA GLU A 87 28.42 -5.28 -3.45
C GLU A 87 28.26 -3.80 -3.82
N MET A 88 27.05 -3.23 -3.67
CA MET A 88 26.83 -1.80 -3.85
C MET A 88 27.58 -0.96 -2.81
N THR A 89 27.59 -1.41 -1.55
CA THR A 89 28.32 -0.73 -0.46
C THR A 89 29.81 -0.67 -0.75
N HIS A 90 30.40 -1.79 -1.17
CA HIS A 90 31.81 -1.86 -1.58
C HIS A 90 32.14 -0.93 -2.76
N ARG A 91 31.17 -0.64 -3.62
CA ARG A 91 31.34 0.20 -4.81
C ARG A 91 30.81 1.62 -4.66
N MET A 92 30.40 2.05 -3.46
CA MET A 92 29.62 3.27 -3.24
C MET A 92 30.20 4.51 -3.96
N GLY A 93 31.50 4.74 -3.85
CA GLY A 93 32.18 5.89 -4.49
C GLY A 93 32.20 5.88 -6.03
N LYS A 94 31.81 4.77 -6.67
CA LYS A 94 31.68 4.64 -8.14
C LYS A 94 30.22 4.64 -8.61
N LEU A 95 29.25 4.72 -7.69
CA LEU A 95 27.84 4.69 -8.03
C LEU A 95 27.33 6.07 -8.45
N GLU A 96 26.58 6.09 -9.53
CA GLU A 96 25.74 7.24 -9.88
C GLU A 96 24.49 7.35 -8.99
N PRO A 97 23.92 8.57 -8.83
CA PRO A 97 22.68 8.82 -8.08
C PRO A 97 21.51 7.87 -8.37
N GLN A 98 21.34 7.48 -9.64
CA GLN A 98 20.28 6.57 -10.06
C GLN A 98 20.43 5.16 -9.48
N HIS A 99 21.66 4.67 -9.28
CA HIS A 99 21.90 3.34 -8.70
C HIS A 99 21.55 3.33 -7.22
N MET A 100 21.97 4.36 -6.48
CA MET A 100 21.68 4.52 -5.05
C MET A 100 20.19 4.63 -4.79
N SER A 101 19.51 5.56 -5.48
CA SER A 101 18.07 5.81 -5.28
C SER A 101 17.19 4.63 -5.69
N THR A 102 17.48 3.99 -6.83
CA THR A 102 16.72 2.82 -7.30
C THR A 102 16.86 1.63 -6.36
N THR A 103 18.06 1.39 -5.82
CA THR A 103 18.31 0.27 -4.91
C THR A 103 17.73 0.55 -3.53
N ALA A 104 17.88 1.75 -2.99
CA ALA A 104 17.21 2.16 -1.76
C ALA A 104 15.68 2.04 -1.88
N TRP A 105 15.11 2.42 -3.01
CA TRP A 105 13.68 2.22 -3.30
C TRP A 105 13.28 0.74 -3.30
N ALA A 106 14.10 -0.14 -3.89
CA ALA A 106 13.83 -1.57 -3.90
C ALA A 106 13.88 -2.17 -2.49
N HIS A 107 14.87 -1.78 -1.69
CA HIS A 107 14.96 -2.15 -0.27
C HIS A 107 13.71 -1.69 0.50
N ALA A 108 13.29 -0.44 0.29
CA ALA A 108 12.10 0.12 0.91
C ALA A 108 10.83 -0.62 0.49
N ARG A 109 10.64 -0.91 -0.79
CA ARG A 109 9.52 -1.70 -1.31
C ARG A 109 9.39 -3.07 -0.67
N LEU A 110 10.52 -3.72 -0.36
CA LEU A 110 10.54 -5.05 0.25
C LEU A 110 10.54 -5.04 1.78
N CYS A 111 10.53 -3.86 2.42
CA CYS A 111 10.84 -3.70 3.85
C CYS A 111 12.20 -4.32 4.24
N PHE A 112 13.17 -4.35 3.33
CA PHE A 112 14.45 -5.01 3.54
C PHE A 112 15.50 -4.01 4.06
N VAL A 113 15.77 -4.07 5.37
CA VAL A 113 16.73 -3.19 6.04
C VAL A 113 18.14 -3.77 5.95
N HIS A 114 19.05 -3.02 5.32
CA HIS A 114 20.47 -3.34 5.28
C HIS A 114 21.29 -2.15 5.84
N PRO A 115 21.62 -2.14 7.15
CA PRO A 115 22.11 -0.94 7.82
C PRO A 115 23.37 -0.31 7.19
N GLU A 116 24.35 -1.12 6.81
CA GLU A 116 25.62 -0.64 6.25
C GLU A 116 25.42 0.06 4.90
N PHE A 117 24.75 -0.61 3.96
CA PHE A 117 24.31 -0.04 2.70
C PHE A 117 23.52 1.27 2.86
N LEU A 118 22.51 1.29 3.73
CA LEU A 118 21.67 2.47 3.92
C LEU A 118 22.45 3.65 4.51
N ALA A 119 23.37 3.40 5.45
CA ALA A 119 24.27 4.43 5.98
C ALA A 119 25.20 4.97 4.88
N ALA A 120 25.79 4.09 4.07
CA ALA A 120 26.67 4.48 2.97
C ALA A 120 25.91 5.28 1.89
N VAL A 121 24.67 4.90 1.58
CA VAL A 121 23.80 5.67 0.69
C VAL A 121 23.50 7.04 1.28
N ALA A 122 23.20 7.14 2.57
CA ALA A 122 22.89 8.42 3.21
C ALA A 122 24.05 9.40 3.12
N GLU A 123 25.27 8.95 3.37
CA GLU A 123 26.49 9.76 3.26
C GLU A 123 26.75 10.17 1.80
N ALA A 124 26.89 9.20 0.90
CA ALA A 124 27.23 9.46 -0.50
C ALA A 124 26.17 10.28 -1.25
N ALA A 125 24.88 10.05 -0.97
CA ALA A 125 23.81 10.81 -1.59
C ALA A 125 23.70 12.24 -1.05
N THR A 126 24.08 12.48 0.21
CA THR A 126 24.16 13.84 0.78
C THR A 126 25.22 14.65 0.05
N GLU A 127 26.43 14.09 -0.13
CA GLU A 127 27.51 14.74 -0.87
C GLU A 127 27.16 14.96 -2.35
N ALA A 128 26.50 13.99 -2.97
CA ALA A 128 26.13 14.03 -4.38
C ALA A 128 24.77 14.69 -4.66
N ALA A 129 24.13 15.34 -3.68
CA ALA A 129 22.74 15.77 -3.76
C ALA A 129 22.41 16.60 -5.02
N GLY A 130 23.32 17.50 -5.42
CA GLY A 130 23.17 18.32 -6.62
C GLY A 130 23.08 17.54 -7.94
N ARG A 131 23.53 16.28 -7.97
CA ARG A 131 23.55 15.41 -9.17
C ARG A 131 22.29 14.58 -9.33
N PHE A 132 21.41 14.52 -8.33
CA PHE A 132 20.17 13.75 -8.42
C PHE A 132 19.17 14.43 -9.37
N ASP A 133 18.44 13.62 -10.13
CA ASP A 133 17.28 14.02 -10.91
C ASP A 133 16.00 13.96 -10.04
N ALA A 134 14.88 14.39 -10.60
CA ALA A 134 13.57 14.43 -9.93
C ALA A 134 13.16 13.06 -9.36
N ARG A 135 13.27 12.02 -10.19
CA ARG A 135 12.97 10.64 -9.82
C ARG A 135 13.88 10.13 -8.71
N GLY A 136 15.19 10.40 -8.79
CA GLY A 136 16.16 9.98 -7.79
C GLY A 136 15.90 10.61 -6.42
N VAL A 137 15.60 11.91 -6.39
CA VAL A 137 15.21 12.63 -5.16
C VAL A 137 13.95 12.02 -4.56
N SER A 138 12.89 11.85 -5.37
CA SER A 138 11.63 11.26 -4.92
C SER A 138 11.81 9.85 -4.38
N ASN A 139 12.54 8.99 -5.11
CA ASN A 139 12.80 7.62 -4.71
C ASN A 139 13.54 7.54 -3.37
N LEU A 140 14.55 8.40 -3.18
CA LEU A 140 15.36 8.37 -1.98
C LEU A 140 14.62 8.93 -0.76
N LEU A 141 13.83 10.01 -0.91
CA LEU A 141 12.97 10.52 0.15
C LEU A 141 11.90 9.51 0.55
N TRP A 142 11.23 8.90 -0.43
CA TRP A 142 10.24 7.85 -0.18
C TRP A 142 10.87 6.64 0.53
N ALA A 143 12.02 6.17 0.03
CA ALA A 143 12.74 5.05 0.63
C ALA A 143 13.17 5.36 2.07
N SER A 144 13.64 6.58 2.33
CA SER A 144 14.06 7.02 3.65
C SER A 144 12.90 6.97 4.64
N GLY A 145 11.72 7.48 4.27
CA GLY A 145 10.53 7.39 5.11
C GLY A 145 10.03 5.98 5.34
N VAL A 146 9.98 5.16 4.29
CA VAL A 146 9.49 3.78 4.41
C VAL A 146 10.42 2.89 5.24
N LEU A 147 11.73 3.14 5.21
CA LEU A 147 12.73 2.39 5.99
C LEU A 147 13.10 3.06 7.31
N VAL A 148 12.53 4.23 7.63
CA VAL A 148 12.88 5.03 8.81
C VAL A 148 14.40 5.30 8.87
N LEU A 149 14.98 5.69 7.73
CA LEU A 149 16.38 6.10 7.62
C LEU A 149 16.52 7.50 8.21
N ARG A 150 17.00 7.57 9.46
CA ARG A 150 17.15 8.83 10.21
C ARG A 150 18.49 9.47 9.86
N SER A 151 18.49 10.24 8.78
CA SER A 151 19.58 11.14 8.41
C SER A 151 18.99 12.49 8.02
N GLU A 152 18.95 13.42 8.97
CA GLU A 152 18.44 14.77 8.73
C GLU A 152 19.23 15.47 7.61
N ALA A 153 20.56 15.27 7.58
CA ALA A 153 21.43 15.81 6.54
C ALA A 153 21.01 15.35 5.13
N LEU A 154 20.72 14.06 4.96
CA LEU A 154 20.24 13.50 3.70
C LEU A 154 18.89 14.11 3.31
N VAL A 155 17.93 14.10 4.23
CA VAL A 155 16.56 14.57 3.96
C VAL A 155 16.59 16.05 3.60
N ARG A 156 17.33 16.88 4.35
CA ARG A 156 17.50 18.30 4.09
C ARG A 156 18.15 18.55 2.72
N ALA A 157 19.20 17.80 2.36
CA ALA A 157 19.85 17.92 1.06
C ALA A 157 18.90 17.54 -0.09
N MET A 158 18.12 16.47 0.07
CA MET A 158 17.14 16.03 -0.91
C MET A 158 15.97 17.00 -1.05
N VAL A 159 15.45 17.56 0.06
CA VAL A 159 14.40 18.60 0.06
C VAL A 159 14.90 19.86 -0.65
N GLY A 160 16.13 20.31 -0.34
CA GLY A 160 16.75 21.44 -1.04
C GLY A 160 16.88 21.19 -2.54
N ARG A 161 17.34 19.99 -2.93
CA ARG A 161 17.42 19.59 -4.34
C ARG A 161 16.04 19.53 -5.01
N ALA A 162 15.02 19.02 -4.32
CA ALA A 162 13.66 18.96 -4.81
C ALA A 162 13.11 20.37 -5.08
N GLY A 163 13.39 21.33 -4.19
CA GLY A 163 13.04 22.75 -4.39
C GLY A 163 13.66 23.33 -5.67
N CYS A 164 14.94 23.05 -5.95
CA CYS A 164 15.58 23.46 -7.20
C CYS A 164 14.97 22.81 -8.45
N LEU A 165 14.38 21.62 -8.31
CA LEU A 165 13.76 20.86 -9.39
C LEU A 165 12.23 21.05 -9.46
N ALA A 166 11.63 21.85 -8.57
CA ALA A 166 10.19 21.85 -8.34
C ALA A 166 9.34 21.97 -9.62
N PRO A 167 9.63 22.87 -10.59
CA PRO A 167 8.84 22.99 -11.83
C PRO A 167 8.88 21.75 -12.74
N ARG A 168 9.82 20.84 -12.52
CA ARG A 168 10.03 19.62 -13.32
C ARG A 168 9.52 18.37 -12.63
N LEU A 169 9.10 18.46 -11.37
CA LEU A 169 8.56 17.32 -10.63
C LEU A 169 7.18 16.97 -11.18
N THR A 170 6.92 15.68 -11.32
CA THR A 170 5.60 15.11 -11.63
C THR A 170 4.74 14.97 -10.38
N ALA A 171 3.43 14.76 -10.55
CA ALA A 171 2.52 14.45 -9.43
C ALA A 171 3.00 13.23 -8.61
N GLN A 172 3.54 12.21 -9.29
CA GLN A 172 4.10 11.03 -8.65
C GLN A 172 5.30 11.36 -7.77
N GLU A 173 6.25 12.14 -8.28
CA GLU A 173 7.47 12.49 -7.55
C GLU A 173 7.16 13.39 -6.34
N ILE A 174 6.26 14.36 -6.50
CA ILE A 174 5.81 15.23 -5.39
C ILE A 174 5.14 14.40 -4.30
N SER A 175 4.14 13.60 -4.66
CA SER A 175 3.37 12.83 -3.68
C SER A 175 4.22 11.79 -2.94
N SER A 176 5.15 11.13 -3.64
CA SER A 176 6.04 10.13 -3.04
C SER A 176 7.07 10.77 -2.10
N ALA A 177 7.69 11.88 -2.51
CA ALA A 177 8.61 12.65 -1.67
C ALA A 177 7.91 13.18 -0.40
N ALA A 178 6.73 13.79 -0.56
CA ALA A 178 5.95 14.31 0.57
C ALA A 178 5.59 13.22 1.58
N LEU A 179 5.15 12.05 1.10
CA LEU A 179 4.87 10.89 1.95
C LEU A 179 6.12 10.42 2.68
N GLY A 180 7.26 10.34 1.99
CA GLY A 180 8.54 9.96 2.59
C GLY A 180 8.94 10.88 3.75
N ILE A 181 8.87 12.20 3.55
CA ILE A 181 9.20 13.19 4.58
C ILE A 181 8.21 13.10 5.75
N ARG A 182 6.91 12.94 5.48
CA ARG A 182 5.88 12.74 6.52
C ARG A 182 6.20 11.53 7.41
N LEU A 183 6.60 10.41 6.82
CA LEU A 183 6.91 9.18 7.57
C LEU A 183 8.16 9.30 8.46
N LEU A 184 9.05 10.25 8.18
CA LEU A 184 10.23 10.54 9.01
C LEU A 184 9.93 11.46 10.19
N ASP A 185 8.70 11.97 10.31
CA ASP A 185 8.29 12.92 11.35
C ASP A 185 9.20 14.16 11.39
N GLN A 186 9.45 14.76 10.22
CA GLN A 186 10.27 15.96 10.02
C GLN A 186 9.38 17.15 9.59
N PRO A 187 8.62 17.76 10.51
CA PRO A 187 7.58 18.73 10.17
C PRO A 187 8.13 20.01 9.51
N GLU A 188 9.30 20.51 9.92
CA GLU A 188 9.90 21.71 9.32
C GLU A 188 10.31 21.47 7.86
N LEU A 189 10.95 20.33 7.59
CA LEU A 189 11.35 19.95 6.23
C LEU A 189 10.14 19.61 5.35
N LEU A 190 9.08 19.04 5.94
CA LEU A 190 7.82 18.81 5.25
C LEU A 190 7.20 20.14 4.82
N CYS A 191 7.09 21.12 5.73
CA CYS A 191 6.60 22.46 5.40
C CYS A 191 7.39 23.12 4.28
N GLN A 192 8.72 23.14 4.40
CA GLN A 192 9.59 23.70 3.39
C GLN A 192 9.34 23.05 2.01
N PHE A 193 9.20 21.73 1.98
CA PHE A 193 8.89 21.02 0.74
C PHE A 193 7.51 21.40 0.20
N LEU A 194 6.47 21.34 1.05
CA LEU A 194 5.08 21.64 0.68
C LEU A 194 4.92 23.06 0.12
N GLU A 195 5.53 24.07 0.74
CA GLU A 195 5.49 25.46 0.24
C GLU A 195 5.98 25.59 -1.21
N SER A 196 6.98 24.79 -1.60
CA SER A 196 7.54 24.82 -2.95
C SER A 196 6.71 24.08 -4.01
N VAL A 197 5.88 23.11 -3.62
CA VAL A 197 5.21 22.19 -4.57
C VAL A 197 3.68 22.26 -4.56
N VAL A 198 3.05 22.70 -3.46
CA VAL A 198 1.59 22.92 -3.41
C VAL A 198 1.10 23.83 -4.55
N PRO A 199 1.75 24.97 -4.86
CA PRO A 199 1.34 25.83 -5.98
C PRO A 199 1.41 25.14 -7.34
N LEU A 200 2.29 24.15 -7.49
CA LEU A 200 2.52 23.45 -8.75
C LEU A 200 1.51 22.31 -8.94
N PHE A 201 1.04 21.72 -7.84
CA PHE A 201 0.23 20.51 -7.88
C PHE A 201 -1.14 20.73 -8.56
N TYR A 202 -1.65 21.96 -8.59
CA TYR A 202 -2.91 22.33 -9.27
C TYR A 202 -2.94 22.03 -10.78
N ASN A 203 -1.78 21.91 -11.39
CA ASN A 203 -1.63 21.71 -12.83
C ASN A 203 -1.78 20.23 -13.23
N PHE A 204 -1.71 19.29 -12.28
CA PHE A 204 -1.85 17.86 -12.56
C PHE A 204 -3.33 17.47 -12.55
N ARG A 205 -3.90 17.24 -13.72
CA ARG A 205 -5.34 16.91 -13.88
C ARG A 205 -5.56 15.71 -14.79
N SER A 206 -4.52 14.92 -15.05
CA SER A 206 -4.64 13.78 -15.94
C SER A 206 -5.35 12.62 -15.23
N PRO A 207 -6.12 11.79 -15.95
CA PRO A 207 -6.76 10.59 -15.40
C PRO A 207 -5.82 9.62 -14.68
N GLY A 208 -4.49 9.70 -14.92
CA GLY A 208 -3.49 8.90 -14.21
C GLY A 208 -3.07 9.44 -12.84
N ASP A 209 -3.41 10.68 -12.49
CA ASP A 209 -2.88 11.37 -11.31
C ASP A 209 -3.67 11.07 -10.03
N GLY A 210 -4.83 10.40 -10.12
CA GLY A 210 -5.71 10.09 -9.00
C GLY A 210 -5.01 9.54 -7.74
N PRO A 211 -4.16 8.50 -7.83
CA PRO A 211 -3.44 7.96 -6.67
C PRO A 211 -2.50 8.99 -6.02
N HIS A 212 -1.89 9.85 -6.84
CA HIS A 212 -0.94 10.87 -6.40
C HIS A 212 -1.66 12.02 -5.70
N TRP A 213 -2.82 12.43 -6.22
CA TRP A 213 -3.69 13.40 -5.57
C TRP A 213 -4.14 12.94 -4.18
N VAL A 214 -4.59 11.69 -4.05
CA VAL A 214 -5.01 11.12 -2.77
C VAL A 214 -3.86 11.16 -1.77
N THR A 215 -2.68 10.68 -2.18
CA THR A 215 -1.50 10.63 -1.32
C THR A 215 -1.12 12.03 -0.86
N PHE A 216 -1.04 12.98 -1.79
CA PHE A 216 -0.61 14.35 -1.49
C PHE A 216 -1.63 15.09 -0.61
N ALA A 217 -2.94 14.96 -0.89
CA ALA A 217 -3.99 15.57 -0.08
C ALA A 217 -3.98 15.04 1.37
N ASN A 218 -3.74 13.74 1.58
CA ASN A 218 -3.61 13.18 2.93
C ASN A 218 -2.36 13.71 3.65
N VAL A 219 -1.23 13.89 2.96
CA VAL A 219 -0.03 14.50 3.55
C VAL A 219 -0.29 15.94 3.97
N VAL A 220 -0.87 16.76 3.08
CA VAL A 220 -1.20 18.16 3.36
C VAL A 220 -2.18 18.26 4.54
N ARG A 221 -3.24 17.44 4.56
CA ARG A 221 -4.22 17.40 5.67
C ARG A 221 -3.57 17.00 6.99
N SER A 222 -2.60 16.09 6.96
CA SER A 222 -1.81 15.72 8.14
C SER A 222 -1.02 16.90 8.68
N ALA A 223 -0.34 17.67 7.82
CA ALA A 223 0.47 18.82 8.24
C ALA A 223 -0.38 19.92 8.91
N VAL A 224 -1.54 20.24 8.32
CA VAL A 224 -2.49 21.23 8.89
C VAL A 224 -2.95 20.82 10.29
N ARG A 225 -3.19 19.52 10.53
CA ARG A 225 -3.63 19.01 11.83
C ARG A 225 -2.58 19.20 12.94
N TYR A 226 -1.30 19.27 12.58
CA TYR A 226 -0.19 19.54 13.52
C TYR A 226 0.12 21.04 13.66
N GLY A 227 -0.81 21.92 13.24
CA GLY A 227 -0.69 23.37 13.41
C GLY A 227 0.21 24.05 12.39
N GLN A 228 0.55 23.36 11.30
CA GLN A 228 1.38 23.91 10.23
C GLN A 228 0.49 24.33 9.05
N GLU A 229 0.13 25.61 8.99
CA GLU A 229 -0.57 26.16 7.83
C GLU A 229 0.41 26.37 6.67
N CYS A 230 0.42 25.45 5.71
CA CYS A 230 1.13 25.64 4.46
C CYS A 230 0.28 26.49 3.50
N TRP A 231 0.91 27.45 2.82
CA TRP A 231 0.24 28.29 1.82
C TRP A 231 -0.42 27.43 0.72
N GLY A 232 -1.67 27.72 0.39
CA GLY A 232 -2.43 26.98 -0.63
C GLY A 232 -3.08 25.67 -0.16
N SER A 233 -2.83 25.22 1.08
CA SER A 233 -3.37 23.94 1.59
C SER A 233 -4.91 23.86 1.54
N ALA A 234 -5.61 24.92 1.95
CA ALA A 234 -7.06 24.99 1.91
C ALA A 234 -7.63 24.95 0.47
N GLN A 235 -6.98 25.65 -0.46
CA GLN A 235 -7.37 25.62 -1.87
C GLN A 235 -7.14 24.24 -2.47
N LEU A 236 -6.01 23.58 -2.15
CA LEU A 236 -5.72 22.22 -2.58
C LEU A 236 -6.75 21.23 -2.07
N GLU A 237 -7.12 21.32 -0.78
CA GLU A 237 -8.18 20.50 -0.22
C GLU A 237 -9.52 20.73 -0.93
N SER A 238 -9.91 21.98 -1.17
CA SER A 238 -11.12 22.32 -1.90
C SER A 238 -11.15 21.71 -3.31
N HIS A 239 -10.03 21.80 -4.05
CA HIS A 239 -9.89 21.21 -5.38
C HIS A 239 -9.96 19.69 -5.34
N PHE A 240 -9.21 19.04 -4.45
CA PHE A 240 -9.27 17.58 -4.25
C PHE A 240 -10.71 17.12 -3.99
N ARG A 241 -11.44 17.86 -3.14
CA ARG A 241 -12.84 17.57 -2.83
C ARG A 241 -13.75 17.67 -4.04
N GLN A 242 -13.63 18.75 -4.80
CA GLN A 242 -14.47 18.99 -5.98
C GLN A 242 -14.19 17.99 -7.12
N LEU A 243 -12.91 17.68 -7.36
CA LEU A 243 -12.49 16.86 -8.49
C LEU A 243 -12.63 15.36 -8.22
N LEU A 244 -12.33 14.91 -7.00
CA LEU A 244 -12.13 13.49 -6.70
C LEU A 244 -13.05 12.98 -5.60
N LEU A 245 -13.03 13.60 -4.42
CA LEU A 245 -13.77 13.07 -3.26
C LEU A 245 -15.28 13.12 -3.47
N ASN A 246 -15.85 14.32 -3.65
CA ASN A 246 -17.30 14.52 -3.68
C ASN A 246 -17.98 13.75 -4.83
N PRO A 247 -17.44 13.72 -6.06
CA PRO A 247 -18.07 12.97 -7.15
C PRO A 247 -18.12 11.46 -6.86
N VAL A 248 -17.04 10.89 -6.33
CA VAL A 248 -16.97 9.45 -6.01
C VAL A 248 -17.84 9.13 -4.78
N THR A 249 -17.85 9.97 -3.74
CA THR A 249 -18.74 9.80 -2.58
C THR A 249 -20.21 9.82 -2.99
N ARG A 250 -20.63 10.75 -3.85
CA ARG A 250 -22.01 10.77 -4.37
C ARG A 250 -22.35 9.52 -5.18
N ALA A 251 -21.40 8.98 -5.94
CA ALA A 251 -21.61 7.74 -6.67
C ALA A 251 -21.75 6.54 -5.71
N LEU A 252 -20.96 6.47 -4.64
CA LEU A 252 -21.10 5.48 -3.57
C LEU A 252 -22.45 5.59 -2.86
N GLU A 253 -22.88 6.80 -2.52
CA GLU A 253 -24.19 7.08 -1.91
C GLU A 253 -25.34 6.59 -2.81
N LYS A 254 -25.24 6.76 -4.14
CA LYS A 254 -26.22 6.20 -5.08
C LYS A 254 -26.28 4.68 -5.03
N VAL A 255 -25.13 4.01 -4.95
CA VAL A 255 -25.08 2.54 -4.80
C VAL A 255 -25.75 2.12 -3.49
N ALA A 256 -25.52 2.85 -2.39
CA ALA A 256 -26.04 2.51 -1.07
C ALA A 256 -27.54 2.82 -0.88
N LEU A 257 -28.03 3.94 -1.40
CA LEU A 257 -29.29 4.55 -0.95
C LEU A 257 -30.30 4.85 -2.07
N ASP A 258 -29.86 4.92 -3.34
CA ASP A 258 -30.76 5.31 -4.44
C ASP A 258 -31.59 4.13 -4.95
N ASN A 259 -32.78 3.99 -4.37
CA ASN A 259 -33.73 2.93 -4.75
C ASN A 259 -34.40 3.15 -6.12
N THR A 260 -34.15 4.27 -6.82
CA THR A 260 -34.72 4.53 -8.15
C THR A 260 -33.92 3.90 -9.29
N LEU A 261 -32.62 3.63 -9.06
CA LEU A 261 -31.73 2.96 -10.00
C LEU A 261 -31.54 1.50 -9.61
N SER A 262 -31.32 0.58 -10.55
CA SER A 262 -30.84 -0.76 -10.16
C SER A 262 -29.44 -0.67 -9.54
N ILE A 263 -29.05 -1.67 -8.73
CA ILE A 263 -27.67 -1.75 -8.21
C ILE A 263 -26.66 -1.77 -9.37
N SER A 264 -26.97 -2.51 -10.44
CA SER A 264 -26.14 -2.59 -11.64
C SER A 264 -25.93 -1.22 -12.30
N ASP A 265 -26.98 -0.40 -12.44
CA ASP A 265 -26.87 0.93 -13.05
C ASP A 265 -26.09 1.91 -12.17
N ALA A 266 -26.29 1.83 -10.85
CA ALA A 266 -25.52 2.63 -9.89
C ALA A 266 -24.03 2.24 -9.91
N LEU A 267 -23.71 0.95 -9.99
CA LEU A 267 -22.35 0.45 -10.13
C LEU A 267 -21.72 0.83 -11.46
N ALA A 268 -22.46 0.78 -12.58
CA ALA A 268 -21.98 1.25 -13.87
C ALA A 268 -21.61 2.74 -13.82
N SER A 269 -22.42 3.55 -13.14
CA SER A 269 -22.11 4.97 -12.91
C SER A 269 -20.83 5.16 -12.08
N LEU A 270 -20.67 4.36 -11.02
CA LEU A 270 -19.45 4.37 -10.20
C LEU A 270 -18.22 3.89 -10.99
N GLN A 271 -18.36 2.89 -11.86
CA GLN A 271 -17.31 2.38 -12.73
C GLN A 271 -16.82 3.46 -13.70
N ILE A 272 -17.74 4.15 -14.40
CA ILE A 272 -17.39 5.25 -15.32
C ILE A 272 -16.59 6.33 -14.60
N MET A 273 -17.05 6.70 -13.39
CA MET A 273 -16.35 7.68 -12.54
C MET A 273 -14.96 7.18 -12.12
N PHE A 274 -14.88 5.91 -11.69
CA PHE A 274 -13.63 5.29 -11.29
C PHE A 274 -12.63 5.22 -12.44
N ASP A 275 -13.06 4.89 -13.67
CA ASP A 275 -12.19 4.81 -14.85
C ASP A 275 -11.71 6.19 -15.31
N ALA A 276 -12.54 7.23 -15.16
CA ALA A 276 -12.18 8.60 -15.49
C ALA A 276 -11.18 9.23 -14.50
N ILE A 277 -11.34 8.91 -13.21
CA ILE A 277 -10.60 9.55 -12.11
C ILE A 277 -9.40 8.71 -11.65
N ASN A 278 -9.49 7.39 -11.77
CA ASN A 278 -8.49 6.40 -11.35
C ASN A 278 -8.05 6.56 -9.88
N VAL A 279 -8.99 6.79 -8.97
CA VAL A 279 -8.71 6.90 -7.53
C VAL A 279 -8.86 5.52 -6.87
N PRO A 280 -7.77 4.87 -6.42
CA PRO A 280 -7.84 3.52 -5.90
C PRO A 280 -8.48 3.45 -4.51
N CYS A 281 -8.17 4.42 -3.63
CA CYS A 281 -8.73 4.59 -2.29
C CYS A 281 -8.66 6.07 -1.91
N PHE A 282 -9.20 6.47 -0.76
CA PHE A 282 -9.17 7.87 -0.31
C PHE A 282 -8.08 8.17 0.74
N GLY A 283 -7.31 7.17 1.17
CA GLY A 283 -6.34 7.32 2.26
C GLY A 283 -6.99 7.57 3.63
N GLU A 284 -6.18 7.68 4.68
CA GLU A 284 -6.63 7.61 6.07
C GLU A 284 -7.78 8.58 6.40
N PHE A 285 -7.58 9.87 6.12
CA PHE A 285 -8.50 10.91 6.60
C PHE A 285 -9.83 10.88 5.85
N TYR A 286 -9.75 10.76 4.52
CA TYR A 286 -10.92 10.87 3.67
C TYR A 286 -11.70 9.55 3.58
N THR A 287 -11.05 8.39 3.74
CA THR A 287 -11.79 7.12 3.91
C THR A 287 -12.65 7.15 5.16
N ARG A 288 -12.12 7.62 6.30
CA ARG A 288 -12.93 7.77 7.54
C ARG A 288 -14.09 8.72 7.34
N GLU A 289 -13.87 9.84 6.65
CA GLU A 289 -14.93 10.80 6.33
C GLU A 289 -16.07 10.15 5.51
N VAL A 290 -15.72 9.34 4.51
CA VAL A 290 -16.69 8.60 3.67
C VAL A 290 -17.42 7.51 4.47
N LEU A 291 -16.71 6.75 5.30
CA LEU A 291 -17.34 5.75 6.18
C LEU A 291 -18.34 6.39 7.14
N CYS A 292 -18.02 7.56 7.72
CA CYS A 292 -18.94 8.33 8.54
C CYS A 292 -20.17 8.79 7.74
N GLY A 293 -19.97 9.34 6.53
CA GLY A 293 -21.05 9.80 5.65
C GLY A 293 -22.03 8.67 5.27
N LEU A 294 -21.50 7.47 5.03
CA LEU A 294 -22.27 6.26 4.72
C LEU A 294 -22.82 5.54 5.96
N ARG A 295 -22.57 6.06 7.17
CA ARG A 295 -22.96 5.44 8.46
C ARG A 295 -22.37 4.04 8.69
N LEU A 296 -21.23 3.78 8.06
CA LEU A 296 -20.46 2.54 8.21
C LEU A 296 -19.46 2.62 9.36
N ASP A 297 -19.01 3.80 9.74
CA ASP A 297 -18.03 3.95 10.82
C ASP A 297 -18.62 3.57 12.20
N ASP A 298 -17.76 3.05 13.07
CA ASP A 298 -18.08 2.70 14.47
C ASP A 298 -17.17 3.43 15.47
N ALA A 299 -16.51 4.52 15.04
CA ALA A 299 -15.52 5.18 15.86
C ALA A 299 -16.18 5.81 17.09
N SER A 300 -15.61 5.52 18.26
CA SER A 300 -15.95 6.24 19.46
C SER A 300 -15.54 7.71 19.29
N ARG A 301 -16.45 8.63 19.64
CA ARG A 301 -16.11 10.06 19.78
C ARG A 301 -15.09 10.31 20.90
N SER A 302 -14.78 9.29 21.72
CA SER A 302 -13.90 9.36 22.88
C SER A 302 -12.42 9.04 22.56
N GLY A 303 -12.06 8.78 21.29
CA GLY A 303 -10.68 8.54 20.87
C GLY A 303 -10.11 7.18 21.25
N THR A 304 -10.86 6.36 22.00
CA THR A 304 -10.47 4.98 22.34
C THR A 304 -11.15 4.00 21.38
N PRO A 305 -10.43 3.10 20.71
CA PRO A 305 -11.05 2.16 19.77
C PRO A 305 -12.07 1.26 20.50
N PRO A 306 -13.21 0.91 19.86
CA PRO A 306 -14.14 -0.07 20.40
C PRO A 306 -13.46 -1.42 20.69
N LYS A 307 -14.01 -2.18 21.65
CA LYS A 307 -13.42 -3.48 22.06
C LYS A 307 -13.22 -4.45 20.90
N TRP A 308 -14.18 -4.53 19.98
CA TRP A 308 -14.08 -5.40 18.81
C TRP A 308 -12.94 -5.00 17.87
N VAL A 309 -12.64 -3.70 17.76
CA VAL A 309 -11.51 -3.20 16.96
C VAL A 309 -10.17 -3.60 17.57
N VAL A 310 -10.08 -3.56 18.90
CA VAL A 310 -8.88 -4.03 19.63
C VAL A 310 -8.65 -5.52 19.38
N GLU A 311 -9.72 -6.33 19.45
CA GLU A 311 -9.63 -7.78 19.19
C GLU A 311 -9.31 -8.09 17.73
N ALA A 312 -9.92 -7.37 16.79
CA ALA A 312 -9.66 -7.50 15.36
C ALA A 312 -8.19 -7.19 15.02
N ARG A 313 -7.65 -6.10 15.57
CA ARG A 313 -6.23 -5.73 15.43
C ARG A 313 -5.31 -6.81 15.97
N LYS A 314 -5.60 -7.32 17.18
CA LYS A 314 -4.85 -8.42 17.80
C LYS A 314 -4.86 -9.68 16.92
N SER A 315 -6.03 -10.07 16.43
CA SER A 315 -6.20 -11.23 15.54
C SER A 315 -5.37 -11.08 14.26
N CYS A 316 -5.40 -9.91 13.62
CA CYS A 316 -4.58 -9.64 12.44
C CYS A 316 -3.07 -9.65 12.74
N LEU A 317 -2.63 -9.14 13.90
CA LEU A 317 -1.22 -9.20 14.29
C LEU A 317 -0.74 -10.63 14.45
N GLU A 318 -1.49 -11.46 15.18
CA GLU A 318 -1.19 -12.87 15.40
C GLU A 318 -1.16 -13.64 14.08
N ALA A 319 -2.17 -13.44 13.22
CA ALA A 319 -2.23 -14.05 11.89
C ALA A 319 -1.05 -13.64 11.00
N SER A 320 -0.54 -12.42 11.15
CA SER A 320 0.61 -11.96 10.36
C SER A 320 1.93 -12.64 10.72
N ALA A 321 2.02 -13.30 11.89
CA ALA A 321 3.17 -14.08 12.36
C ALA A 321 4.54 -13.38 12.16
N GLY A 322 4.61 -12.05 12.33
CA GLY A 322 5.85 -11.29 12.12
C GLY A 322 6.19 -10.98 10.65
N ARG A 323 5.48 -11.53 9.67
CA ARG A 323 5.82 -11.49 8.22
C ARG A 323 5.18 -10.34 7.44
N TRP A 324 4.47 -9.45 8.11
CA TRP A 324 3.81 -8.32 7.44
C TRP A 324 4.84 -7.31 6.92
N ARG A 325 4.78 -7.00 5.62
CA ARG A 325 5.66 -6.06 4.92
C ARG A 325 4.86 -4.79 4.57
N VAL A 326 5.51 -3.78 3.95
CA VAL A 326 4.85 -2.57 3.41
C VAL A 326 3.52 -2.97 2.77
N PRO A 327 2.45 -2.16 2.89
CA PRO A 327 1.20 -2.44 2.19
C PRO A 327 1.42 -2.65 0.68
N SER A 328 1.54 -3.91 0.28
CA SER A 328 1.23 -4.40 -1.06
C SER A 328 -0.20 -4.93 -1.02
N SER A 329 -0.88 -4.96 -2.17
CA SER A 329 -2.27 -5.46 -2.22
C SER A 329 -2.41 -6.85 -1.57
N ASP A 330 -1.39 -7.71 -1.72
CA ASP A 330 -1.36 -9.08 -1.19
C ASP A 330 -1.10 -9.13 0.34
N GLY A 331 -0.58 -8.05 0.92
CA GLY A 331 -0.28 -7.94 2.35
C GLY A 331 -1.38 -7.28 3.19
N ILE A 332 -2.48 -6.83 2.54
CA ILE A 332 -3.63 -6.25 3.24
C ILE A 332 -4.47 -7.39 3.83
N MET A 333 -4.74 -7.29 5.13
CA MET A 333 -5.61 -8.22 5.85
C MET A 333 -6.94 -7.54 6.21
N ALA A 334 -7.99 -8.33 6.27
CA ALA A 334 -9.24 -7.92 6.88
C ALA A 334 -9.60 -8.88 8.02
N PHE A 335 -10.19 -8.39 9.09
CA PHE A 335 -10.89 -9.21 10.07
C PHE A 335 -12.38 -8.97 9.87
N ALA A 336 -13.18 -10.04 9.88
CA ALA A 336 -14.63 -9.91 9.87
C ALA A 336 -15.28 -10.84 10.90
N SER A 337 -16.35 -10.34 11.51
CA SER A 337 -17.25 -11.10 12.38
C SER A 337 -18.68 -10.68 12.08
N TRP A 338 -19.63 -11.59 12.22
CA TRP A 338 -21.04 -11.28 12.01
C TRP A 338 -21.94 -12.15 12.85
N GLU A 339 -23.08 -11.58 13.19
CA GLU A 339 -24.24 -12.27 13.73
C GLU A 339 -25.44 -11.73 12.94
N VAL A 340 -25.88 -12.50 11.96
CA VAL A 340 -26.95 -12.11 11.03
C VAL A 340 -28.02 -13.18 11.08
N CYS A 341 -29.25 -12.76 11.36
CA CYS A 341 -30.43 -13.61 11.28
C CYS A 341 -31.20 -13.26 10.02
N CYS A 342 -31.46 -14.25 9.18
CA CYS A 342 -32.32 -14.07 8.03
C CYS A 342 -33.43 -15.12 8.05
N GLU A 343 -34.69 -14.66 7.99
CA GLU A 343 -35.88 -15.47 8.19
C GLU A 343 -35.85 -16.28 9.50
N ARG A 344 -35.42 -17.56 9.46
CA ARG A 344 -35.31 -18.45 10.63
C ARG A 344 -33.90 -19.00 10.84
N THR A 345 -32.94 -18.58 10.04
CA THR A 345 -31.56 -19.08 10.06
C THR A 345 -30.63 -18.01 10.61
N ALA A 346 -29.83 -18.38 11.60
CA ALA A 346 -28.78 -17.55 12.14
C ALA A 346 -27.43 -17.93 11.50
N TYR A 347 -26.72 -16.91 11.02
CA TYR A 347 -25.38 -16.99 10.44
C TYR A 347 -24.41 -16.33 11.40
N LEU A 348 -23.49 -17.11 11.96
CA LEU A 348 -22.59 -16.67 13.01
C LEU A 348 -21.14 -16.89 12.60
N ASN A 349 -20.36 -15.82 12.59
CA ASN A 349 -18.91 -15.85 12.53
C ASN A 349 -18.38 -15.03 13.72
N PRO A 350 -17.78 -15.68 14.75
CA PRO A 350 -17.28 -14.99 15.93
C PRO A 350 -16.05 -14.10 15.64
N GLY A 351 -15.44 -14.22 14.46
CA GLY A 351 -14.25 -13.49 14.07
C GLY A 351 -13.26 -14.34 13.30
N LYS A 352 -12.91 -13.92 12.08
CA LYS A 352 -11.93 -14.58 11.21
C LYS A 352 -11.08 -13.55 10.49
N VAL A 353 -9.80 -13.88 10.30
CA VAL A 353 -8.87 -13.07 9.50
C VAL A 353 -8.84 -13.58 8.06
N TYR A 354 -8.92 -12.65 7.14
CA TYR A 354 -8.97 -12.82 5.69
C TYR A 354 -7.74 -12.18 5.06
N TRP A 355 -7.26 -12.83 4.01
CA TRP A 355 -6.12 -12.41 3.20
C TRP A 355 -6.57 -12.21 1.76
N THR A 356 -5.66 -11.69 0.94
CA THR A 356 -5.86 -11.71 -0.51
C THR A 356 -5.87 -13.15 -1.02
N SER A 357 -7.02 -13.63 -1.47
CA SER A 357 -7.18 -14.96 -2.05
C SER A 357 -8.17 -14.91 -3.20
N TRP A 358 -8.04 -15.83 -4.14
CA TRP A 358 -9.08 -16.04 -5.14
C TRP A 358 -10.36 -16.50 -4.43
N ALA A 359 -11.48 -15.87 -4.78
CA ALA A 359 -12.78 -16.43 -4.47
C ALA A 359 -12.92 -17.73 -5.30
N ASP A 360 -13.02 -18.88 -4.62
CA ASP A 360 -13.23 -20.17 -5.28
C ASP A 360 -14.38 -20.10 -6.29
N GLU A 361 -14.30 -20.91 -7.35
CA GLU A 361 -15.41 -21.07 -8.31
C GLU A 361 -16.72 -21.51 -7.63
N ALA A 362 -16.63 -22.05 -6.40
CA ALA A 362 -17.76 -22.42 -5.54
C ALA A 362 -18.58 -21.24 -4.97
N LEU A 363 -18.16 -19.98 -5.17
CA LEU A 363 -18.80 -18.76 -4.65
C LEU A 363 -19.63 -18.00 -5.71
N ASN A 364 -20.06 -18.65 -6.80
CA ASN A 364 -20.71 -17.97 -7.93
C ASN A 364 -22.03 -17.25 -7.57
N SER A 365 -22.84 -17.80 -6.66
CA SER A 365 -24.07 -17.16 -6.17
C SER A 365 -23.81 -15.81 -5.50
N ALA A 366 -22.75 -15.73 -4.69
CA ALA A 366 -22.36 -14.49 -4.02
C ALA A 366 -21.81 -13.44 -4.99
N LYS A 367 -21.20 -13.85 -6.12
CA LYS A 367 -20.68 -12.92 -7.14
C LYS A 367 -21.80 -12.17 -7.87
N GLU A 368 -22.99 -12.77 -7.98
CA GLU A 368 -24.16 -12.09 -8.52
C GLU A 368 -24.69 -11.01 -7.57
N LEU A 369 -24.59 -11.24 -6.26
CA LEU A 369 -25.08 -10.34 -5.22
C LEU A 369 -24.13 -9.18 -4.92
N LEU A 370 -22.82 -9.46 -4.89
CA LEU A 370 -21.77 -8.49 -4.57
C LEU A 370 -20.79 -8.38 -5.74
N GLN A 371 -20.91 -7.27 -6.47
CA GLN A 371 -20.16 -7.02 -7.69
C GLN A 371 -19.07 -5.95 -7.42
N PRO A 372 -17.79 -6.33 -7.38
CA PRO A 372 -16.70 -5.35 -7.32
C PRO A 372 -16.59 -4.61 -8.67
N LEU A 373 -15.97 -3.44 -8.65
CA LEU A 373 -15.63 -2.70 -9.87
C LEU A 373 -14.67 -3.52 -10.74
N GLN A 374 -14.89 -3.51 -12.06
CA GLN A 374 -14.08 -4.23 -13.02
C GLN A 374 -12.67 -3.65 -13.08
N HIS A 375 -11.69 -4.40 -12.56
CA HIS A 375 -10.26 -4.09 -12.66
C HIS A 375 -9.44 -5.34 -12.30
N VAL A 376 -8.25 -5.49 -12.90
CA VAL A 376 -7.38 -6.69 -12.99
C VAL A 376 -7.11 -7.49 -11.68
N LYS A 377 -7.43 -6.99 -10.47
CA LYS A 377 -7.12 -7.68 -9.19
C LYS A 377 -8.08 -7.45 -8.01
N ARG A 378 -9.21 -6.76 -8.18
CA ARG A 378 -10.02 -6.29 -7.02
C ARG A 378 -10.93 -7.34 -6.40
N GLU A 379 -11.18 -8.43 -7.12
CA GLU A 379 -11.94 -9.61 -6.68
C GLU A 379 -11.23 -10.46 -5.63
N MET A 380 -9.95 -10.17 -5.35
CA MET A 380 -9.17 -10.89 -4.35
C MET A 380 -9.02 -10.12 -3.04
N HIS A 381 -9.58 -8.91 -2.92
CA HIS A 381 -9.36 -8.09 -1.73
C HIS A 381 -9.96 -8.75 -0.48
N ALA A 382 -9.24 -8.71 0.65
CA ALA A 382 -9.60 -9.42 1.87
C ALA A 382 -11.00 -9.03 2.39
N GLU A 383 -11.37 -7.75 2.26
CA GLU A 383 -12.69 -7.24 2.63
C GLU A 383 -13.81 -7.86 1.78
N TYR A 384 -13.56 -8.02 0.48
CA TYR A 384 -14.50 -8.63 -0.44
C TYR A 384 -14.64 -10.13 -0.17
N VAL A 385 -13.51 -10.84 -0.02
CA VAL A 385 -13.50 -12.27 0.31
C VAL A 385 -14.28 -12.56 1.60
N ALA A 386 -14.13 -11.70 2.63
CA ALA A 386 -14.87 -11.84 3.88
C ALA A 386 -16.39 -11.74 3.68
N LEU A 387 -16.86 -10.75 2.93
CA LEU A 387 -18.29 -10.56 2.68
C LEU A 387 -18.86 -11.60 1.71
N MET A 388 -18.04 -12.10 0.80
CA MET A 388 -18.40 -13.18 -0.12
C MET A 388 -18.73 -14.48 0.63
N GLU A 389 -18.00 -14.81 1.70
CA GLU A 389 -18.30 -15.97 2.54
C GLU A 389 -19.71 -15.86 3.16
N LEU A 390 -20.04 -14.72 3.77
CA LEU A 390 -21.38 -14.48 4.32
C LEU A 390 -22.48 -14.52 3.25
N PHE A 391 -22.28 -13.85 2.11
CA PHE A 391 -23.31 -13.78 1.06
C PHE A 391 -23.48 -15.10 0.31
N ASP A 392 -22.47 -15.96 0.31
CA ASP A 392 -22.58 -17.33 -0.21
C ASP A 392 -23.40 -18.21 0.74
N GLU A 393 -23.18 -18.10 2.06
CA GLU A 393 -24.02 -18.77 3.07
C GLU A 393 -25.49 -18.33 2.96
N LEU A 394 -25.73 -17.02 2.84
CA LEU A 394 -27.08 -16.46 2.63
C LEU A 394 -27.69 -16.89 1.29
N GLY A 395 -26.88 -17.02 0.24
CA GLY A 395 -27.34 -17.44 -1.09
C GLY A 395 -27.70 -18.93 -1.16
N ARG A 396 -26.92 -19.80 -0.51
CA ARG A 396 -27.16 -21.26 -0.49
C ARG A 396 -28.42 -21.66 0.26
N SER A 397 -28.88 -20.85 1.20
CA SER A 397 -30.16 -21.08 1.87
C SER A 397 -31.38 -20.75 1.00
N GLY A 398 -31.17 -20.26 -0.24
CA GLY A 398 -32.23 -19.85 -1.15
C GLY A 398 -32.84 -18.50 -0.83
N SER A 399 -32.12 -17.64 -0.07
CA SER A 399 -32.60 -16.30 0.29
C SER A 399 -32.79 -15.48 -0.98
N SER A 400 -34.04 -15.16 -1.30
CA SER A 400 -34.36 -14.22 -2.37
C SER A 400 -33.85 -12.80 -2.04
N GLU A 401 -33.77 -11.90 -3.02
CA GLU A 401 -33.47 -10.48 -2.74
C GLU A 401 -34.43 -9.87 -1.71
N GLU A 402 -35.67 -10.37 -1.64
CA GLU A 402 -36.65 -9.94 -0.64
C GLU A 402 -36.31 -10.45 0.76
N ALA A 403 -35.81 -11.70 0.86
CA ALA A 403 -35.36 -12.27 2.13
C ALA A 403 -34.19 -11.45 2.72
N LEU A 404 -33.24 -11.03 1.87
CA LEU A 404 -32.11 -10.19 2.29
C LEU A 404 -32.57 -8.88 2.97
N ARG A 405 -33.69 -8.30 2.53
CA ARG A 405 -34.26 -7.08 3.13
C ARG A 405 -34.76 -7.28 4.55
N THR A 406 -35.09 -8.52 4.90
CA THR A 406 -35.58 -8.90 6.24
C THR A 406 -34.46 -9.35 7.17
N CYS A 407 -33.23 -9.53 6.66
CA CYS A 407 -32.13 -9.93 7.54
C CYS A 407 -31.83 -8.84 8.57
N GLU A 408 -31.61 -9.23 9.82
CA GLU A 408 -31.27 -8.35 10.94
C GLU A 408 -29.95 -8.79 11.58
N GLY A 409 -29.30 -7.88 12.31
CA GLY A 409 -28.10 -8.20 13.09
C GLY A 409 -26.95 -7.25 12.81
N SER A 410 -25.73 -7.75 12.87
CA SER A 410 -24.52 -6.92 12.75
C SER A 410 -23.41 -7.62 12.00
N ILE A 411 -22.64 -6.81 11.24
CA ILE A 411 -21.42 -7.23 10.55
C ILE A 411 -20.34 -6.23 10.96
N PHE A 412 -19.20 -6.71 11.42
CA PHE A 412 -18.03 -5.90 11.75
C PHE A 412 -16.88 -6.26 10.82
N VAL A 413 -16.28 -5.26 10.18
CA VAL A 413 -15.14 -5.42 9.27
C VAL A 413 -14.04 -4.46 9.69
N TYR A 414 -12.89 -5.01 10.02
CA TYR A 414 -11.65 -4.27 10.24
C TYR A 414 -10.72 -4.52 9.05
N VAL A 415 -10.03 -3.48 8.58
CA VAL A 415 -9.06 -3.58 7.49
C VAL A 415 -7.71 -3.01 7.91
N SER A 416 -6.62 -3.73 7.66
CA SER A 416 -5.26 -3.29 8.03
C SER A 416 -4.76 -2.09 7.22
N HIS A 417 -5.45 -1.74 6.14
CA HIS A 417 -5.20 -0.55 5.32
C HIS A 417 -6.52 0.06 4.84
N CYS A 418 -6.48 1.24 4.24
CA CYS A 418 -7.67 1.93 3.73
C CYS A 418 -8.35 1.11 2.61
N PRO A 419 -9.63 0.72 2.76
CA PRO A 419 -10.35 0.01 1.71
C PRO A 419 -10.37 0.79 0.40
N CYS A 420 -10.30 0.07 -0.70
CA CYS A 420 -10.35 0.65 -2.04
C CYS A 420 -11.79 1.08 -2.40
N ILE A 421 -11.95 1.92 -3.43
CA ILE A 421 -13.28 2.39 -3.89
C ILE A 421 -14.21 1.22 -4.26
N SER A 422 -13.65 0.13 -4.79
CA SER A 422 -14.41 -1.09 -5.08
C SER A 422 -14.95 -1.75 -3.82
N CYS A 423 -14.14 -1.89 -2.76
CA CYS A 423 -14.58 -2.43 -1.48
C CYS A 423 -15.63 -1.53 -0.82
N LEU A 424 -15.47 -0.20 -0.91
CA LEU A 424 -16.52 0.74 -0.47
C LEU A 424 -17.82 0.53 -1.26
N GLY A 425 -17.73 0.29 -2.58
CA GLY A 425 -18.88 -0.06 -3.42
C GLY A 425 -19.55 -1.38 -3.00
N VAL A 426 -18.79 -2.37 -2.56
CA VAL A 426 -19.32 -3.62 -1.99
C VAL A 426 -20.03 -3.35 -0.66
N PHE A 427 -19.46 -2.54 0.24
CA PHE A 427 -20.14 -2.14 1.49
C PHE A 427 -21.47 -1.42 1.21
N CYS A 428 -21.50 -0.56 0.20
CA CYS A 428 -22.73 0.11 -0.24
C CYS A 428 -23.79 -0.88 -0.74
N GLN A 429 -23.38 -1.93 -1.46
CA GLN A 429 -24.29 -3.00 -1.88
C GLN A 429 -24.87 -3.75 -0.66
N VAL A 430 -24.04 -4.06 0.35
CA VAL A 430 -24.53 -4.70 1.60
C VAL A 430 -25.57 -3.82 2.30
N LEU A 431 -25.29 -2.51 2.46
CA LEU A 431 -26.25 -1.56 3.05
C LEU A 431 -27.60 -1.56 2.32
N ARG A 432 -27.55 -1.65 0.98
CA ARG A 432 -28.76 -1.60 0.16
C ARG A 432 -29.54 -2.91 0.17
N ARG A 433 -28.84 -4.05 0.23
CA ARG A 433 -29.45 -5.39 0.22
C ARG A 433 -29.97 -5.81 1.59
N CYS A 434 -29.27 -5.44 2.66
CA CYS A 434 -29.56 -5.81 4.04
C CYS A 434 -29.74 -4.55 4.92
N PRO A 435 -30.80 -3.74 4.70
CA PRO A 435 -30.97 -2.44 5.36
C PRO A 435 -31.13 -2.53 6.89
N ASN A 436 -31.55 -3.69 7.43
CA ASN A 436 -31.69 -3.89 8.87
C ASN A 436 -30.47 -4.55 9.52
N VAL A 437 -29.41 -4.84 8.75
CA VAL A 437 -28.13 -5.30 9.26
C VAL A 437 -27.21 -4.11 9.49
N ALA A 438 -26.71 -3.96 10.72
CA ALA A 438 -25.73 -2.93 11.06
C ALA A 438 -24.34 -3.34 10.55
N LEU A 439 -23.93 -2.82 9.39
CA LEU A 439 -22.56 -2.95 8.90
C LEU A 439 -21.66 -1.87 9.52
N ARG A 440 -20.61 -2.31 10.22
CA ARG A 440 -19.57 -1.48 10.83
C ARG A 440 -18.22 -1.77 10.19
N VAL A 441 -17.57 -0.72 9.70
CA VAL A 441 -16.28 -0.81 9.01
C VAL A 441 -15.31 0.16 9.66
N THR A 442 -14.10 -0.31 9.95
CA THR A 442 -12.98 0.54 10.34
C THR A 442 -11.70 0.10 9.64
N CYS A 443 -10.74 1.01 9.53
CA CYS A 443 -9.46 0.72 8.91
C CYS A 443 -8.30 1.49 9.55
N ASP A 444 -7.13 0.87 9.47
CA ASP A 444 -5.86 1.50 9.80
C ASP A 444 -5.16 2.05 8.55
N ASP A 445 -4.08 2.81 8.76
CA ASP A 445 -3.13 3.16 7.70
C ASP A 445 -1.87 2.31 7.84
N ALA A 446 -1.77 1.27 7.02
CA ALA A 446 -0.60 0.43 6.90
C ALA A 446 0.74 1.17 6.63
N TRP A 447 0.72 2.42 6.16
CA TRP A 447 1.95 3.19 6.02
C TRP A 447 2.55 3.61 7.36
N THR A 448 1.71 3.88 8.36
CA THR A 448 2.07 4.42 9.67
C THR A 448 1.91 3.42 10.81
N THR A 449 1.03 2.43 10.64
CA THR A 449 0.67 1.47 11.67
C THR A 449 0.72 0.04 11.16
N ARG A 450 0.95 -0.89 12.08
CA ARG A 450 0.76 -2.32 11.91
C ARG A 450 -0.35 -2.74 12.85
N CYS A 451 -1.57 -2.82 12.32
CA CYS A 451 -2.77 -3.17 13.08
C CYS A 451 -2.94 -2.38 14.38
N GLY A 452 -2.88 -1.05 14.28
CA GLY A 452 -3.03 -0.12 15.39
C GLY A 452 -1.78 0.11 16.24
N HIS A 453 -0.71 -0.68 16.05
CA HIS A 453 0.60 -0.40 16.65
C HIS A 453 1.43 0.48 15.72
N PRO A 454 2.32 1.34 16.22
CA PRO A 454 3.31 2.01 15.38
C PRO A 454 4.07 0.99 14.52
N ARG A 455 4.47 1.40 13.31
CA ARG A 455 5.25 0.53 12.43
C ARG A 455 6.67 0.36 12.98
N ASP A 456 6.94 -0.79 13.60
CA ASP A 456 8.25 -1.15 14.16
C ASP A 456 9.27 -1.51 13.05
N LEU A 457 10.06 -0.53 12.61
CA LEU A 457 11.33 -0.78 11.92
C LEU A 457 12.46 -0.23 12.81
N PRO A 458 13.54 -0.99 13.05
CA PRO A 458 14.67 -0.46 13.80
C PRO A 458 15.21 0.77 13.06
N PRO A 459 15.35 1.92 13.73
CA PRO A 459 15.85 3.13 13.08
C PRO A 459 17.25 2.85 12.53
N VAL A 460 17.48 3.23 11.28
CA VAL A 460 18.78 3.09 10.62
C VAL A 460 19.48 4.43 10.65
N GLY A 461 20.62 4.52 11.36
CA GLY A 461 21.39 5.75 11.53
C GLY A 461 22.12 5.80 12.87
N ARG A 462 23.12 6.68 13.01
CA ARG A 462 23.93 6.85 14.25
C ARG A 462 23.28 7.75 15.31
N GLU A 463 22.00 8.11 15.17
CA GLU A 463 21.33 8.99 16.11
C GLU A 463 20.57 8.18 17.17
N ARG A 464 20.94 8.40 18.44
CA ARG A 464 20.27 7.79 19.60
C ARG A 464 18.78 8.15 19.60
N PRO A 465 17.90 7.25 20.09
CA PRO A 465 16.48 7.55 20.21
C PRO A 465 16.24 8.79 21.08
N LEU A 466 15.22 9.57 20.67
CA LEU A 466 14.64 10.63 21.49
C LEU A 466 14.16 10.02 22.82
N ARG A 467 14.43 10.73 23.92
CA ARG A 467 14.20 10.32 25.32
C ARG A 467 12.83 9.65 25.50
N GLY A 468 12.82 8.44 26.06
CA GLY A 468 11.59 7.86 26.64
C GLY A 468 11.47 6.34 26.65
N VAL A 469 12.27 5.60 25.90
CA VAL A 469 12.21 4.12 25.88
C VAL A 469 13.38 3.55 26.66
N GLN A 470 13.12 2.84 27.76
CA GLN A 470 14.15 2.23 28.59
C GLN A 470 14.92 1.16 27.79
N ASP A 471 16.24 1.17 27.91
CA ASP A 471 17.20 0.38 27.11
C ASP A 471 17.10 -1.16 27.30
N GLU A 472 16.29 -1.66 28.22
CA GLU A 472 16.27 -3.11 28.55
C GLU A 472 15.40 -3.97 27.61
N GLU A 473 14.43 -3.40 26.88
CA GLU A 473 13.63 -4.16 25.90
C GLU A 473 14.31 -4.29 24.51
N TRP A 474 15.26 -3.40 24.19
CA TRP A 474 15.91 -3.34 22.87
C TRP A 474 16.83 -4.53 22.57
N HIS A 475 17.42 -5.15 23.58
CA HIS A 475 18.31 -6.32 23.40
C HIS A 475 17.57 -7.66 23.28
N GLN A 476 16.29 -7.74 23.61
CA GLN A 476 15.48 -8.95 23.46
C GLN A 476 14.85 -9.08 22.06
N VAL A 477 14.42 -7.97 21.44
CA VAL A 477 13.79 -7.97 20.12
C VAL A 477 14.75 -8.42 19.01
N LEU A 478 16.04 -8.11 19.12
CA LEU A 478 17.06 -8.54 18.14
C LEU A 478 17.41 -10.04 18.20
N ARG A 479 17.05 -10.76 19.27
CA ARG A 479 17.36 -12.20 19.39
C ARG A 479 16.31 -13.12 18.75
N VAL A 480 15.13 -12.62 18.41
CA VAL A 480 14.06 -13.45 17.81
C VAL A 480 14.17 -13.53 16.27
N CYS A 481 14.86 -12.60 15.61
CA CYS A 481 15.01 -12.60 14.14
C CYS A 481 16.28 -13.28 13.60
N VAL A 482 17.12 -13.93 14.43
CA VAL A 482 18.36 -14.60 13.97
C VAL A 482 18.44 -16.09 14.38
N LYS A 483 17.41 -16.67 14.99
CA LYS A 483 17.37 -18.13 15.22
C LYS A 483 15.97 -18.72 15.12
N LYS A 484 15.54 -19.05 13.89
CA LYS A 484 15.08 -20.39 13.48
C LYS A 484 14.67 -20.41 12.01
#